data_AF-K1RFB0-F1
#
_entry.id   AF-K1RFB0-F1
#
_cell.length_a   1.000
_cell.length_b   1.000
_cell.length_c   1.000
_cell.angle_alpha   90.00
_cell.angle_beta   90.00
_cell.angle_gamma   90.00
#
_symmetry.space_group_name_H-M   'P 1'
#
loop_
_entity.id
_entity.type
_entity.pdbx_description
1 polymer ?
#
loop_
_entity_poly.entity_id
_entity_poly.type
_entity_poly.pdbx_seq_one_letter_code
_entity_poly.pdbx_strand_id
1 'polypeptide(L)'
;MCQEAECNMCELRSAEIGCFYRTDNWLFSEYEEPKVDWSKVKVDTPILVKDILKSEWIKRYFAKYENGRVYVWKEGKTSWSAVNEHDVNSWNYAKLAESEE
;
A
#
# COMPACT_ATOMS: atom_id res chain seq x y z
N MET A 1 -13.76 -25.89 -22.43
CA MET A 1 -12.40 -25.55 -22.91
C MET A 1 -12.47 -24.10 -23.35
N CYS A 2 -12.00 -23.17 -22.53
CA CYS A 2 -11.96 -21.76 -22.94
C CYS A 2 -10.88 -21.64 -24.02
N GLN A 3 -11.29 -21.38 -25.26
CA GLN A 3 -10.35 -20.99 -26.30
C GLN A 3 -9.84 -19.59 -25.95
N GLU A 4 -8.53 -19.36 -26.09
CA GLU A 4 -7.95 -18.02 -25.98
C GLU A 4 -8.72 -17.10 -26.94
N ALA A 5 -9.44 -16.12 -26.40
CA ALA A 5 -10.11 -15.14 -27.23
C ALA A 5 -9.04 -14.39 -28.02
N GLU A 6 -9.05 -14.52 -29.35
CA GLU A 6 -8.13 -13.78 -30.19
C GLU A 6 -8.27 -12.28 -29.90
N CYS A 7 -7.16 -11.64 -29.49
CA CYS A 7 -7.06 -10.21 -29.19
C CYS A 7 -7.57 -9.31 -30.35
N ASN A 8 -7.77 -9.88 -31.53
CA ASN A 8 -8.37 -9.27 -32.71
C ASN A 8 -9.78 -8.69 -32.50
N MET A 9 -10.54 -9.17 -31.52
CA MET A 9 -11.91 -8.68 -31.22
C MET A 9 -12.02 -7.84 -29.94
N CYS A 10 -10.90 -7.49 -29.30
CA CYS A 10 -10.95 -6.73 -28.05
C CYS A 10 -11.06 -5.22 -28.33
N GLU A 11 -11.99 -4.52 -27.68
CA GLU A 11 -12.10 -3.05 -27.72
C GLU A 11 -10.83 -2.34 -27.20
N LEU A 12 -10.02 -3.07 -26.43
CA LEU A 12 -8.72 -2.62 -25.92
C LEU A 12 -7.58 -2.79 -26.95
N ARG A 13 -7.79 -3.41 -28.11
CA ARG A 13 -6.75 -3.61 -29.12
C ARG A 13 -6.36 -2.27 -29.75
N SER A 14 -5.09 -1.88 -29.67
CA SER A 14 -4.52 -0.84 -30.53
C SER A 14 -3.60 -1.46 -31.58
N ALA A 15 -3.38 -0.76 -32.70
CA ALA A 15 -2.48 -1.24 -33.76
C ALA A 15 -1.01 -1.33 -33.32
N GLU A 16 -0.64 -0.63 -32.24
CA GLU A 16 0.74 -0.46 -31.78
C GLU A 16 1.09 -1.27 -30.52
N ILE A 17 0.09 -1.69 -29.72
CA ILE A 17 0.30 -2.34 -28.43
C ILE A 17 -0.71 -3.50 -28.27
N GLY A 18 -0.23 -4.72 -28.04
CA GLY A 18 -1.08 -5.90 -27.84
C GLY A 18 -2.00 -5.76 -26.62
N CYS A 19 -3.16 -6.43 -26.65
CA CYS A 19 -4.21 -6.32 -25.63
C CYS A 19 -3.71 -6.50 -24.19
N PHE A 20 -2.69 -7.35 -23.99
CA PHE A 20 -2.09 -7.66 -22.69
C PHE A 20 -1.65 -6.43 -21.90
N TYR A 21 -1.08 -5.42 -22.57
CA TYR A 21 -0.60 -4.20 -21.89
C TYR A 21 -1.74 -3.23 -21.54
N ARG A 22 -2.84 -3.25 -22.30
CA ARG A 22 -4.00 -2.39 -22.04
C ARG A 22 -4.96 -3.00 -21.01
N THR A 23 -5.01 -4.33 -20.90
CA THR A 23 -5.79 -5.00 -19.85
C THR A 23 -5.26 -4.70 -18.46
N ASP A 24 -3.93 -4.63 -18.28
CA ASP A 24 -3.32 -4.32 -16.98
C ASP A 24 -3.64 -2.87 -16.56
N ASN A 25 -3.40 -1.90 -17.46
CA ASN A 25 -3.75 -0.51 -17.21
C ASN A 25 -5.25 -0.28 -16.99
N TRP A 26 -6.12 -1.01 -17.71
CA TRP A 26 -7.57 -0.92 -17.51
C TRP A 26 -8.00 -1.53 -16.18
N LEU A 27 -7.46 -2.70 -15.83
CA LEU A 27 -7.78 -3.41 -14.59
C LEU A 27 -7.44 -2.57 -13.34
N PHE A 28 -6.38 -1.76 -13.41
CA PHE A 28 -5.95 -0.91 -12.30
C PHE A 28 -6.30 0.57 -12.44
N SER A 29 -6.98 0.99 -13.51
CA SER A 29 -7.31 2.42 -13.73
C SER A 29 -8.24 2.99 -12.66
N GLU A 30 -9.14 2.15 -12.12
CA GLU A 30 -10.16 2.55 -11.14
C GLU A 30 -9.85 2.00 -9.73
N TYR A 31 -8.70 1.34 -9.55
CA TYR A 31 -8.35 0.73 -8.27
C TYR A 31 -7.83 1.81 -7.30
N GLU A 32 -8.73 2.40 -6.51
CA GLU A 32 -8.37 3.16 -5.31
C GLU A 32 -8.09 2.18 -4.16
N GLU A 33 -6.88 2.20 -3.60
CA GLU A 33 -6.60 1.47 -2.36
C GLU A 33 -7.57 1.95 -1.26
N PRO A 34 -8.16 1.03 -0.48
CA PRO A 34 -9.12 1.40 0.56
C PRO A 34 -8.47 2.37 1.55
N LYS A 35 -9.11 3.51 1.77
CA LYS A 35 -8.64 4.55 2.67
C LYS A 35 -8.74 4.05 4.11
N VAL A 36 -7.60 3.72 4.70
CA VAL A 36 -7.51 3.35 6.12
C VAL A 36 -7.68 4.60 6.98
N ASP A 37 -8.63 4.58 7.91
CA ASP A 37 -8.79 5.64 8.91
C ASP A 37 -7.75 5.47 10.03
N TRP A 38 -6.58 6.05 9.80
CA TRP A 38 -5.43 5.98 10.71
C TRP A 38 -5.71 6.55 12.11
N SER A 39 -6.73 7.39 12.27
CA SER A 39 -7.13 7.95 13.57
C SER A 39 -7.74 6.89 14.50
N LYS A 40 -8.22 5.77 13.94
CA LYS A 40 -8.82 4.65 14.68
C LYS A 40 -7.88 3.45 14.86
N VAL A 41 -6.71 3.48 14.21
CA VAL A 41 -5.72 2.41 14.30
C VAL A 41 -5.08 2.44 15.69
N LYS A 42 -4.96 1.27 16.33
CA LYS A 42 -4.37 1.15 17.66
C LYS A 42 -2.85 1.30 17.57
N VAL A 43 -2.24 1.92 18.59
CA VAL A 43 -0.79 1.92 18.79
C VAL A 43 -0.27 0.47 18.78
N ASP A 44 0.92 0.28 18.24
CA ASP A 44 1.60 -1.00 18.04
C ASP A 44 0.92 -1.95 17.04
N THR A 45 -0.03 -1.46 16.24
CA THR A 45 -0.57 -2.25 15.11
C THR A 45 0.53 -2.47 14.07
N PRO A 46 0.77 -3.71 13.59
CA PRO A 46 1.72 -3.98 12.52
C PRO A 46 1.29 -3.34 11.19
N ILE A 47 2.17 -2.54 10.60
CA ILE A 47 1.93 -1.82 9.36
C ILE A 47 3.12 -1.93 8.42
N LEU A 48 2.85 -1.77 7.13
CA LEU A 48 3.86 -1.68 6.09
C LEU A 48 4.01 -0.21 5.68
N VAL A 49 5.25 0.26 5.64
CA VAL A 49 5.58 1.64 5.28
C VAL A 49 6.65 1.71 4.17
N LYS A 50 6.61 2.77 3.37
CA LYS A 50 7.65 3.10 2.39
C LYS A 50 7.70 4.61 2.14
N ASP A 51 8.87 5.13 1.80
CA ASP A 51 9.05 6.56 1.48
C ASP A 51 8.84 6.86 -0.01
N ILE A 52 9.19 5.90 -0.86
CA ILE A 52 9.19 6.02 -2.32
C ILE A 52 8.33 4.89 -2.89
N LEU A 53 7.52 5.20 -3.90
CA LEU A 53 6.61 4.22 -4.54
C LEU A 53 7.32 2.94 -5.00
N LYS A 54 8.55 3.07 -5.53
CA LYS A 54 9.39 1.97 -6.04
C LYS A 54 10.22 1.26 -4.97
N SER A 55 10.16 1.69 -3.71
CA SER A 55 10.89 1.05 -2.61
C SER A 55 10.11 -0.13 -2.05
N GLU A 56 10.83 -1.09 -1.48
CA GLU A 56 10.25 -2.23 -0.78
C GLU A 56 9.45 -1.77 0.45
N TRP A 57 8.39 -2.50 0.76
CA TRP A 57 7.59 -2.26 1.95
C TRP A 57 8.33 -2.75 3.18
N ILE A 58 8.46 -1.89 4.18
CA ILE A 58 9.14 -2.21 5.43
C ILE A 58 8.09 -2.43 6.51
N LYS A 59 8.19 -3.56 7.22
CA LYS A 59 7.31 -3.86 8.36
C LYS A 59 7.74 -3.05 9.59
N ARG A 60 6.79 -2.30 10.13
CA ARG A 60 6.95 -1.46 11.33
C ARG A 60 5.68 -1.52 12.19
N TYR A 61 5.71 -0.82 13.32
CA TYR A 61 4.60 -0.73 14.25
C TYR A 61 4.08 0.71 14.29
N PHE A 62 2.76 0.87 14.17
CA PHE A 62 2.09 2.16 14.21
C PHE A 62 2.28 2.83 15.58
N ALA A 63 2.69 4.09 15.59
CA ALA A 63 2.87 4.87 16.80
C ALA A 63 1.76 5.91 16.97
N LYS A 64 1.52 6.73 15.94
CA LYS A 64 0.46 7.75 15.95
C LYS A 64 0.13 8.25 14.54
N TYR A 65 -0.98 8.97 14.44
CA TYR A 65 -1.39 9.69 13.25
C TYR A 65 -1.61 11.15 13.58
N GLU A 66 -0.88 12.06 12.91
CA GLU A 66 -0.93 13.49 13.17
C GLU A 66 -0.65 14.26 11.87
N ASN A 67 -1.38 15.36 11.63
CA ASN A 67 -1.21 16.22 10.44
C ASN A 67 -1.25 15.47 9.11
N GLY A 68 -2.11 14.44 8.99
CA GLY A 68 -2.23 13.65 7.78
C GLY A 68 -1.09 12.64 7.55
N ARG A 69 -0.15 12.51 8.50
CA ARG A 69 1.01 11.61 8.39
C ARG A 69 0.95 10.49 9.41
N VAL A 70 1.36 9.31 8.96
CA VAL A 70 1.53 8.13 9.81
C VAL A 70 2.93 8.15 10.40
N TYR A 71 3.00 7.99 11.72
CA TYR A 71 4.24 7.86 12.46
C TYR A 71 4.39 6.42 12.95
N VAL A 72 5.61 5.90 12.84
CA VAL A 72 5.97 4.56 13.30
C VAL A 72 7.12 4.63 14.28
N TRP A 73 7.21 3.65 15.15
CA TRP A 73 8.35 3.52 16.06
C TRP A 73 9.66 3.28 15.29
N LYS A 74 10.73 3.92 15.73
CA LYS A 74 12.05 3.72 15.12
C LYS A 74 12.56 2.30 15.36
N GLU A 75 13.41 1.83 14.45
CA GLU A 75 14.13 0.56 14.58
C GLU A 75 13.24 -0.69 14.74
N GLY A 76 11.94 -0.60 14.43
CA GLY A 76 11.00 -1.72 14.63
C GLY A 76 10.63 -1.96 16.08
N LYS A 77 10.83 -0.95 16.95
CA LYS A 77 10.36 -0.93 18.33
C LYS A 77 8.83 -0.84 18.40
N THR A 78 8.33 -0.90 19.62
CA THR A 78 6.93 -0.72 20.02
C THR A 78 6.84 0.24 21.18
N SER A 79 5.64 0.60 21.64
CA SER A 79 5.45 1.48 22.81
C SER A 79 6.13 0.95 24.09
N TRP A 80 6.42 -0.35 24.15
CA TRP A 80 7.08 -1.02 25.27
C TRP A 80 8.62 -0.93 25.24
N SER A 81 9.19 -0.75 24.05
CA SER A 81 10.65 -0.78 23.84
C SER A 81 11.22 0.56 23.36
N ALA A 82 10.36 1.51 22.99
CA ALA A 82 10.73 2.86 22.65
C ALA A 82 11.28 3.61 23.87
N VAL A 83 12.29 4.45 23.65
CA VAL A 83 12.92 5.25 24.71
C VAL A 83 11.95 6.31 25.24
N ASN A 84 11.13 6.88 24.35
CA ASN A 84 10.08 7.84 24.65
C ASN A 84 9.11 7.97 23.44
N GLU A 85 8.04 8.73 23.63
CA GLU A 85 7.01 9.01 22.61
C GLU A 85 7.52 9.78 21.37
N HIS A 86 8.72 10.38 21.46
CA HIS A 86 9.36 11.06 20.34
C HIS A 86 10.28 10.15 19.53
N ASP A 87 10.44 8.88 19.91
CA ASP A 87 11.22 7.90 19.16
C ASP A 87 10.44 7.31 17.97
N VAL A 88 9.93 8.23 17.13
CA VAL A 88 9.07 7.94 15.99
C VAL A 88 9.59 8.58 14.69
N ASN A 89 9.29 7.95 13.55
CA ASN A 89 9.56 8.48 12.21
C ASN A 89 8.26 8.59 11.41
N SER A 90 8.07 9.69 10.68
CA SER A 90 6.95 9.84 9.76
C SER A 90 7.23 9.16 8.42
N TRP A 91 6.21 8.59 7.80
CA TRP A 91 6.29 7.96 6.48
C TRP A 91 5.24 8.54 5.53
N ASN A 92 5.57 8.60 4.24
CA ASN A 92 4.67 9.10 3.19
C ASN A 92 3.58 8.10 2.81
N TYR A 93 3.93 6.81 2.79
CA TYR A 93 3.01 5.74 2.42
C TYR A 93 2.95 4.70 3.54
N ALA A 94 1.74 4.31 3.90
CA ALA A 94 1.47 3.30 4.91
C ALA A 94 0.26 2.45 4.50
N LYS A 95 0.27 1.18 4.86
CA LYS A 95 -0.90 0.27 4.79
C LYS A 95 -0.86 -0.74 5.93
N LEU A 96 -2.00 -1.33 6.27
CA LEU A 96 -2.04 -2.40 7.29
C LEU A 96 -1.25 -3.61 6.80
N ALA A 97 -0.48 -4.24 7.71
CA ALA A 97 0.27 -5.45 7.36
C ALA A 97 -0.62 -6.69 7.29
N GLU A 98 -1.72 -6.68 8.03
CA GLU A 98 -2.77 -7.69 7.99
C GLU A 98 -3.94 -7.11 7.19
N SER A 99 -4.00 -7.45 5.90
CA SER A 99 -5.26 -7.44 5.17
C SER A 99 -6.02 -8.68 5.65
N GLU A 100 -7.07 -8.45 6.43
CA GLU A 100 -8.02 -9.46 6.93
C GLU A 100 -8.39 -10.44 5.80
N GLU A 101 -8.31 -11.75 6.07
CA GLU A 101 -8.82 -12.82 5.18
C GLU A 101 -10.34 -12.79 5.05
#